data_AF-A0A0D0H637-F1
#
_entry.id   AF-A0A0D0H637-F1
#
_cell.length_a   1.000
_cell.length_b   1.000
_cell.length_c   1.000
_cell.angle_alpha   90.00
_cell.angle_beta   90.00
_cell.angle_gamma   90.00
#
_symmetry.space_group_name_H-M   'P 1'
#
loop_
_entity.id
_entity.type
_entity.pdbx_description
1 polymer ?
#
loop_
_entity_poly.entity_id
_entity_poly.type
_entity_poly.pdbx_seq_one_letter_code
_entity_poly.pdbx_strand_id
1 'polypeptide(L)'
;MSLPPPRAHAQPLRQQPIAGEYGGSVAAGWRQLTVWGRAWRVAAGMLAALVAGRALQNLIVWQWLGNGYYLPGLATLIISLLLPVIVCAALAAVLQRWLARFQPLTQVALFGASACVGAVLLNALLWSPMLLSGASQGTGGCGAAGACFEQFWQMTVLFAGRSLPILIVAALGYGLALASLAPRGRWLALAAAVVAALLGAWAVVGTLVRAGGAG
;
A
#
# COMPACT_ATOMS: atom_id res chain seq x y z
N MET A 1 26.90 -57.98 -40.87
CA MET A 1 26.77 -56.51 -40.86
C MET A 1 25.97 -56.13 -39.62
N SER A 2 26.64 -55.67 -38.56
CA SER A 2 26.00 -55.22 -37.33
C SER A 2 25.60 -53.75 -37.45
N LEU A 3 24.34 -53.45 -37.16
CA LEU A 3 23.83 -52.08 -37.09
C LEU A 3 24.42 -51.38 -35.85
N PRO A 4 24.86 -50.11 -35.95
CA PRO A 4 25.31 -49.36 -34.80
C PRO A 4 24.13 -49.05 -33.85
N PRO A 5 24.37 -48.98 -32.53
CA PRO A 5 23.32 -48.73 -31.56
C PRO A 5 22.75 -47.30 -31.71
N PRO A 6 21.46 -47.10 -31.37
CA PRO A 6 20.82 -45.80 -31.45
C PRO A 6 21.47 -44.82 -30.47
N ARG A 7 21.87 -43.65 -30.97
CA ARG A 7 22.39 -42.55 -30.16
C ARG A 7 21.29 -42.10 -29.20
N ALA A 8 21.54 -42.26 -27.90
CA ALA A 8 20.72 -41.65 -26.86
C ALA A 8 20.68 -40.14 -27.10
N HIS A 9 19.50 -39.62 -27.48
CA HIS A 9 19.25 -38.19 -27.50
C HIS A 9 19.39 -37.67 -26.08
N ALA A 10 20.55 -37.10 -25.77
CA ALA A 10 20.76 -36.32 -24.58
C ALA A 10 19.69 -35.23 -24.56
N GLN A 11 18.69 -35.38 -23.71
CA GLN A 11 17.73 -34.31 -23.44
C GLN A 11 18.56 -33.10 -23.02
N PRO A 12 18.43 -31.95 -23.71
CA PRO A 12 19.09 -30.74 -23.26
C PRO A 12 18.61 -30.52 -21.83
N LEU A 13 19.55 -30.53 -20.88
CA LEU A 13 19.33 -30.10 -19.51
C LEU A 13 18.52 -28.81 -19.61
N ARG A 14 17.22 -28.87 -19.23
CA ARG A 14 16.37 -27.68 -19.14
C ARG A 14 17.15 -26.72 -18.26
N GLN A 15 17.76 -25.72 -18.89
CA GLN A 15 18.38 -24.61 -18.20
C GLN A 15 17.28 -24.07 -17.30
N GLN A 16 17.42 -24.34 -16.01
CA GLN A 16 16.51 -23.76 -15.03
C GLN A 16 16.66 -22.24 -15.18
N PRO A 17 15.56 -21.52 -15.40
CA PRO A 17 15.56 -20.07 -15.50
C PRO A 17 16.40 -19.47 -14.36
N ILE A 18 17.60 -19.01 -14.70
CA ILE A 18 18.43 -18.20 -13.81
C ILE A 18 17.57 -16.98 -13.47
N ALA A 19 17.63 -16.53 -12.21
CA ALA A 19 16.73 -15.55 -11.57
C ALA A 19 16.38 -14.25 -12.37
N GLY A 20 17.02 -13.97 -13.50
CA GLY A 20 16.66 -12.90 -14.44
C GLY A 20 15.41 -13.14 -15.31
N GLU A 21 15.04 -14.39 -15.63
CA GLU A 21 13.84 -14.68 -16.45
C GLU A 21 12.52 -14.47 -15.69
N TYR A 22 12.56 -14.49 -14.35
CA TYR A 22 11.41 -14.18 -13.51
C TYR A 22 10.97 -12.71 -13.65
N GLY A 23 11.90 -11.78 -13.91
CA GLY A 23 11.58 -10.38 -14.15
C GLY A 23 10.85 -10.16 -15.48
N GLY A 24 11.25 -10.89 -16.53
CA GLY A 24 10.66 -10.78 -17.86
C GLY A 24 9.22 -11.27 -17.92
N SER A 25 8.91 -12.42 -17.29
CA SER A 25 7.56 -12.99 -17.27
C SER A 25 6.55 -12.14 -16.48
N VAL A 26 6.96 -11.56 -15.35
CA VAL A 26 6.11 -10.66 -14.56
C VAL A 26 5.84 -9.36 -15.31
N ALA A 27 6.86 -8.75 -15.93
CA ALA A 27 6.69 -7.53 -16.71
C ALA A 27 5.81 -7.76 -17.95
N ALA A 28 5.95 -8.90 -18.64
CA ALA A 28 5.10 -9.26 -19.77
C ALA A 28 3.64 -9.46 -19.34
N GLY A 29 3.40 -10.22 -18.26
CA GLY A 29 2.06 -10.40 -17.71
C GLY A 29 1.42 -9.10 -17.23
N TRP A 30 2.19 -8.19 -16.64
CA TRP A 30 1.70 -6.90 -16.17
C TRP A 30 1.27 -5.98 -17.32
N ARG A 31 1.94 -6.06 -18.47
CA ARG A 31 1.58 -5.29 -19.67
C ARG A 31 0.32 -5.81 -20.36
N GLN A 32 0.04 -7.10 -20.28
CA GLN A 32 -1.15 -7.73 -20.86
C GLN A 32 -2.44 -7.38 -20.10
N LEU A 33 -2.34 -6.91 -18.85
CA LEU A 33 -3.51 -6.49 -18.08
C LEU A 33 -4.07 -5.15 -18.58
N THR A 34 -5.39 -5.04 -18.59
CA THR A 34 -6.08 -3.76 -18.78
C THR A 34 -5.71 -2.78 -17.64
N VAL A 35 -5.91 -1.47 -17.88
CA VAL A 35 -5.68 -0.43 -16.86
C VAL A 35 -6.45 -0.75 -15.57
N TRP A 36 -7.72 -1.13 -15.73
CA TRP A 36 -8.58 -1.53 -14.62
C TRP A 36 -8.10 -2.80 -13.90
N GLY A 37 -7.62 -3.80 -14.64
CA GLY A 37 -7.05 -5.01 -14.03
C GLY A 37 -5.81 -4.74 -13.17
N ARG A 38 -4.97 -3.78 -13.58
CA ARG A 38 -3.83 -3.33 -12.78
C ARG A 38 -4.25 -2.52 -11.56
N ALA A 39 -5.17 -1.58 -11.73
CA ALA A 39 -5.70 -0.77 -10.65
C ALA A 39 -6.31 -1.64 -9.54
N TRP A 40 -7.10 -2.66 -9.91
CA TRP A 40 -7.67 -3.61 -8.94
C TRP A 40 -6.62 -4.41 -8.18
N ARG A 41 -5.54 -4.85 -8.84
CA ARG A 41 -4.44 -5.55 -8.17
C ARG A 41 -3.68 -4.65 -7.20
N VAL A 42 -3.43 -3.40 -7.58
CA VAL A 42 -2.83 -2.40 -6.68
C VAL A 42 -3.76 -2.11 -5.51
N ALA A 43 -5.06 -1.98 -5.74
CA ALA A 43 -6.04 -1.77 -4.68
C ALA A 43 -6.02 -2.95 -3.68
N ALA A 44 -6.04 -4.18 -4.17
CA ALA A 44 -5.98 -5.38 -3.32
C ALA A 44 -4.66 -5.48 -2.54
N GLY A 45 -3.52 -5.23 -3.20
CA GLY A 45 -2.21 -5.22 -2.54
C GLY A 45 -2.09 -4.12 -1.49
N MET A 46 -2.60 -2.93 -1.78
CA MET A 46 -2.62 -1.79 -0.86
C MET A 46 -3.52 -2.06 0.34
N LEU A 47 -4.71 -2.63 0.12
CA LEU A 47 -5.63 -3.01 1.19
C LEU A 47 -4.97 -4.05 2.11
N ALA A 48 -4.31 -5.07 1.55
CA ALA A 48 -3.61 -6.07 2.34
C ALA A 48 -2.48 -5.44 3.18
N ALA A 49 -1.65 -4.58 2.57
CA ALA A 49 -0.56 -3.91 3.26
C ALA A 49 -1.07 -2.95 4.36
N LEU A 50 -2.16 -2.23 4.12
CA LEU A 50 -2.76 -1.33 5.11
C LEU A 50 -3.36 -2.08 6.29
N VAL A 51 -4.09 -3.18 6.04
CA VAL A 51 -4.67 -3.99 7.11
C VAL A 51 -3.57 -4.62 7.96
N ALA A 52 -2.50 -5.14 7.33
CA ALA A 52 -1.34 -5.68 8.04
C ALA A 52 -0.62 -4.59 8.87
N GLY A 53 -0.39 -3.41 8.28
CA GLY A 53 0.23 -2.28 8.98
C GLY A 53 -0.62 -1.79 10.15
N ARG A 54 -1.94 -1.73 10.00
CA ARG A 54 -2.86 -1.35 11.07
C ARG A 54 -2.92 -2.37 12.20
N ALA A 55 -2.93 -3.65 11.87
CA ALA A 55 -2.86 -4.71 12.86
C ALA A 55 -1.56 -4.63 13.66
N LEU A 56 -0.42 -4.44 12.99
CA LEU A 56 0.87 -4.27 13.66
C LEU A 56 0.86 -3.03 14.56
N GLN A 57 0.35 -1.90 14.08
CA GLN A 57 0.20 -0.69 14.88
C GLN A 57 -0.67 -0.94 16.11
N ASN A 58 -1.80 -1.64 15.96
CA ASN A 58 -2.68 -1.98 17.07
C ASN A 58 -1.99 -2.91 18.08
N LEU A 59 -1.21 -3.89 17.63
CA LEU A 59 -0.44 -4.77 18.51
C LEU A 59 0.60 -3.99 19.32
N ILE A 60 1.33 -3.07 18.68
CA ILE A 60 2.32 -2.22 19.35
C ILE A 60 1.62 -1.30 20.36
N VAL A 61 0.57 -0.59 19.95
CA VAL A 61 -0.18 0.31 20.84
C VAL A 61 -0.79 -0.47 22.01
N TRP A 62 -1.32 -1.67 21.76
CA TRP A 62 -1.88 -2.53 22.80
C TRP A 62 -0.86 -2.90 23.86
N GLN A 63 0.37 -3.24 23.46
CA GLN A 63 1.45 -3.57 24.40
C GLN A 63 1.90 -2.36 25.24
N TRP A 64 1.86 -1.16 24.69
CA TRP A 64 2.40 0.04 25.35
C TRP A 64 1.38 0.90 26.11
N LEU A 65 0.14 0.98 25.62
CA LEU A 65 -0.89 1.92 26.12
C LEU A 65 -2.14 1.22 26.69
N GLY A 66 -2.18 -0.11 26.65
CA GLY A 66 -3.31 -0.91 27.12
C GLY A 66 -4.55 -0.86 26.21
N ASN A 67 -5.60 -1.60 26.59
CA ASN A 67 -6.81 -1.87 25.79
C ASN A 67 -7.65 -0.63 25.37
N GLY A 68 -7.39 0.55 25.93
CA GLY A 68 -8.32 1.68 25.88
C GLY A 68 -8.15 2.65 24.71
N TYR A 69 -6.95 2.80 24.15
CA TYR A 69 -6.53 4.11 23.64
C TYR A 69 -6.79 4.43 22.16
N TYR A 70 -6.97 3.45 21.25
CA TYR A 70 -7.04 3.75 19.79
C TYR A 70 -7.86 2.76 18.94
N LEU A 71 -9.13 2.52 19.27
CA LEU A 71 -10.05 1.91 18.30
C LEU A 71 -10.94 3.01 17.70
N PRO A 72 -10.60 3.55 16.51
CA PRO A 72 -11.45 4.54 15.86
C PRO A 72 -12.83 3.94 15.57
N GLY A 73 -13.87 4.78 15.58
CA GLY A 73 -15.21 4.36 15.19
C GLY A 73 -15.22 3.70 13.80
N LEU A 74 -16.19 2.82 13.56
CA LEU A 74 -16.24 1.98 12.35
C LEU A 74 -16.21 2.81 11.06
N ALA A 75 -16.90 3.96 11.03
CA ALA A 75 -16.86 4.89 9.91
C ALA A 75 -15.44 5.45 9.63
N THR A 76 -14.74 5.89 10.68
CA THR A 76 -13.36 6.40 10.57
C THR A 76 -12.39 5.30 10.14
N LEU A 77 -12.60 4.06 10.62
CA LEU A 77 -11.83 2.90 10.21
C LEU A 77 -12.02 2.60 8.71
N ILE A 78 -13.26 2.58 8.23
CA ILE A 78 -13.57 2.37 6.81
C ILE A 78 -12.96 3.49 5.96
N ILE A 79 -13.15 4.76 6.31
CA ILE A 79 -12.62 5.89 5.54
C ILE A 79 -11.09 5.85 5.50
N SER A 80 -10.44 5.60 6.64
CA SER A 80 -8.97 5.55 6.72
C SER A 80 -8.35 4.35 5.98
N LEU A 81 -9.12 3.30 5.71
CA LEU A 81 -8.70 2.17 4.87
C LEU A 81 -9.01 2.38 3.39
N LEU A 82 -10.23 2.80 3.06
CA LEU A 82 -10.68 2.88 1.67
C LEU A 82 -10.10 4.09 0.94
N LEU A 83 -9.99 5.24 1.60
CA LEU A 83 -9.52 6.47 0.94
C LEU A 83 -8.10 6.30 0.38
N PRO A 84 -7.10 5.79 1.13
CA PRO A 84 -5.77 5.57 0.57
C PRO A 84 -5.76 4.51 -0.54
N VAL A 85 -6.57 3.46 -0.43
CA VAL A 85 -6.67 2.41 -1.46
C VAL A 85 -7.19 2.99 -2.78
N ILE A 86 -8.25 3.80 -2.72
CA ILE A 86 -8.83 4.45 -3.90
C ILE A 86 -7.82 5.41 -4.54
N VAL A 87 -7.16 6.24 -3.73
CA VAL A 87 -6.15 7.19 -4.22
C VAL A 87 -4.98 6.46 -4.87
N CYS A 88 -4.44 5.41 -4.23
CA CYS A 88 -3.37 4.61 -4.81
C CYS A 88 -3.78 3.86 -6.08
N ALA A 89 -5.02 3.37 -6.17
CA ALA A 89 -5.54 2.73 -7.37
C ALA A 89 -5.67 3.73 -8.53
N ALA A 90 -6.17 4.94 -8.26
CA ALA A 90 -6.24 6.02 -9.24
C ALA A 90 -4.83 6.45 -9.69
N LEU A 91 -3.90 6.64 -8.75
CA LEU A 91 -2.51 6.98 -9.02
C LEU A 91 -1.84 5.91 -9.89
N ALA A 92 -2.09 4.63 -9.61
CA ALA A 92 -1.58 3.52 -10.41
C ALA A 92 -2.11 3.55 -11.84
N ALA A 93 -3.41 3.84 -12.03
CA ALA A 93 -4.02 3.96 -13.34
C ALA A 93 -3.40 5.10 -14.16
N VAL A 94 -3.13 6.26 -13.53
CA VAL A 94 -2.54 7.44 -14.16
C VAL A 94 -1.06 7.22 -14.50
N LEU A 95 -0.27 6.74 -13.54
CA LEU A 95 1.19 6.59 -13.69
C LEU A 95 1.58 5.34 -14.49
N GLN A 96 0.62 4.50 -14.86
CA GLN A 96 0.87 3.19 -15.47
C GLN A 96 1.79 3.24 -16.69
N ARG A 97 1.54 4.17 -17.62
CA ARG A 97 2.32 4.30 -18.87
C ARG A 97 3.76 4.75 -18.60
N TRP A 98 3.95 5.55 -17.56
CA TRP A 98 5.25 6.06 -17.16
C TRP A 98 6.05 5.01 -16.37
N LEU A 99 5.42 4.36 -15.37
CA LEU A 99 6.05 3.31 -14.57
C LEU A 99 6.49 2.11 -15.40
N ALA A 100 5.72 1.72 -16.43
CA ALA A 100 6.05 0.57 -17.29
C ALA A 100 7.41 0.66 -18.02
N ARG A 101 8.04 1.85 -18.05
CA ARG A 101 9.36 2.09 -18.64
C ARG A 101 10.51 1.66 -17.74
N PHE A 102 10.27 1.47 -16.44
CA PHE A 102 11.31 1.18 -15.46
C PHE A 102 11.34 -0.30 -15.04
N GLN A 103 12.46 -0.72 -14.43
CA GLN A 103 12.61 -2.03 -13.80
C GLN A 103 11.66 -2.19 -12.61
N PRO A 104 11.19 -3.40 -12.25
CA PRO A 104 10.13 -3.61 -11.26
C PRO A 104 10.47 -3.06 -9.87
N LEU A 105 11.73 -3.19 -9.43
CA LEU A 105 12.18 -2.59 -8.16
C LEU A 105 12.05 -1.06 -8.17
N THR A 106 12.48 -0.44 -9.28
CA THR A 106 12.37 1.00 -9.49
C THR A 106 10.91 1.45 -9.60
N GLN A 107 10.03 0.64 -10.22
CA GLN A 107 8.60 0.92 -10.28
C GLN A 107 7.98 0.99 -8.88
N VAL A 108 8.33 0.03 -8.01
CA VAL A 108 7.86 0.01 -6.62
C VAL A 108 8.32 1.25 -5.87
N ALA A 109 9.60 1.62 -5.99
CA ALA A 109 10.15 2.81 -5.34
C ALA A 109 9.50 4.11 -5.85
N LEU A 110 9.38 4.28 -7.16
CA LEU A 110 8.76 5.47 -7.78
C LEU A 110 7.27 5.55 -7.48
N PHE A 111 6.56 4.42 -7.43
CA PHE A 111 5.16 4.38 -7.01
C PHE A 111 5.01 4.80 -5.54
N GLY A 112 5.84 4.26 -4.64
CA GLY A 112 5.85 4.67 -3.23
C GLY A 112 6.13 6.17 -3.06
N ALA A 113 7.13 6.71 -3.78
CA ALA A 113 7.45 8.13 -3.74
C ALA A 113 6.31 9.00 -4.26
N SER A 114 5.70 8.65 -5.40
CA SER A 114 4.57 9.38 -5.95
C SER A 114 3.30 9.28 -5.09
N ALA A 115 3.05 8.14 -4.46
CA ALA A 115 1.98 7.99 -3.48
C ALA A 115 2.22 8.87 -2.23
N CYS A 116 3.46 8.97 -1.76
CA CYS A 116 3.85 9.86 -0.66
C CYS A 116 3.60 11.34 -1.03
N VAL A 117 4.07 11.77 -2.21
CA VAL A 117 3.82 13.13 -2.73
C VAL A 117 2.31 13.39 -2.86
N GLY A 118 1.56 12.44 -3.41
CA GLY A 118 0.11 12.52 -3.52
C GLY A 118 -0.58 12.64 -2.17
N ALA A 119 -0.15 11.90 -1.15
CA ALA A 119 -0.68 11.97 0.20
C ALA A 119 -0.38 13.34 0.86
N VAL A 120 0.83 13.86 0.70
CA VAL A 120 1.21 15.19 1.19
C VAL A 120 0.37 16.28 0.52
N LEU A 121 0.19 16.21 -0.80
CA LEU A 121 -0.66 17.15 -1.54
C LEU A 121 -2.13 17.06 -1.13
N LEU A 122 -2.67 15.85 -1.01
CA LEU A 122 -4.06 15.64 -0.58
C LEU A 122 -4.28 16.17 0.83
N ASN A 123 -3.33 15.95 1.74
CA ASN A 123 -3.35 16.53 3.06
C ASN A 123 -3.30 18.07 2.99
N ALA A 124 -2.37 18.65 2.23
CA ALA A 124 -2.30 20.10 2.06
C ALA A 124 -3.62 20.69 1.52
N LEU A 125 -4.27 20.02 0.56
CA LEU A 125 -5.55 20.45 -0.01
C LEU A 125 -6.75 20.28 0.94
N LEU A 126 -6.76 19.24 1.77
CA LEU A 126 -7.84 19.01 2.75
C LEU A 126 -7.75 20.00 3.92
N TRP A 127 -6.54 20.41 4.30
CA TRP A 127 -6.31 21.36 5.40
C TRP A 127 -6.24 22.82 4.95
N SER A 128 -5.99 23.11 3.66
CA SER A 128 -5.98 24.48 3.15
C SER A 128 -7.29 25.26 3.31
N PRO A 129 -8.51 24.69 3.13
CA PRO A 129 -9.74 25.45 3.39
C PRO A 129 -9.95 25.75 4.88
N MET A 130 -9.42 24.93 5.78
CA MET A 130 -9.45 25.20 7.23
C MET A 130 -8.50 26.36 7.59
N LEU A 131 -7.38 26.49 6.87
CA LEU A 131 -6.47 27.64 6.98
C LEU A 131 -7.05 28.91 6.31
N LEU A 132 -7.75 28.78 5.19
CA LEU A 132 -8.33 29.90 4.43
C LEU A 132 -9.64 30.44 5.01
N SER A 133 -10.41 29.62 5.72
CA SER A 133 -11.72 30.02 6.27
C SER A 133 -11.64 30.78 7.60
N GLY A 134 -10.44 30.94 8.19
CA GLY A 134 -10.27 31.61 9.49
C GLY A 134 -11.00 30.93 10.66
N ALA A 135 -11.64 29.78 10.42
CA ALA A 135 -12.37 29.01 11.41
C ALA A 135 -11.37 28.16 12.22
N SER A 136 -10.56 28.84 13.04
CA SER A 136 -9.81 28.17 14.11
C SER A 136 -10.84 27.60 15.09
N GLN A 137 -11.20 26.33 14.94
CA GLN A 137 -11.85 25.61 16.03
C GLN A 137 -10.81 25.48 17.17
N GLY A 138 -10.91 26.38 18.15
CA GLY A 138 -10.62 26.11 19.55
C GLY A 138 -9.17 25.92 20.01
N THR A 139 -8.15 25.83 19.15
CA THR A 139 -6.74 25.74 19.62
C THR A 139 -5.80 26.64 18.83
N GLY A 140 -5.57 27.85 19.35
CA GLY A 140 -4.48 28.73 18.93
C GLY A 140 -4.69 29.43 17.58
N GLY A 141 -5.51 30.48 17.56
CA GLY A 141 -5.60 31.36 16.39
C GLY A 141 -4.24 31.99 16.07
N CYS A 142 -3.77 31.86 14.83
CA CYS A 142 -2.61 32.60 14.35
C CYS A 142 -2.96 34.09 14.25
N GLY A 143 -2.66 34.86 15.30
CA GLY A 143 -2.84 36.31 15.31
C GLY A 143 -1.84 37.09 14.44
N ALA A 144 -0.89 36.43 13.77
CA ALA A 144 0.10 37.10 12.93
C ALA A 144 0.51 36.21 11.74
N ALA A 145 0.62 36.82 10.56
CA ALA A 145 0.91 36.18 9.28
C ALA A 145 2.20 35.32 9.26
N GLY A 146 3.09 35.44 10.25
CA GLY A 146 4.29 34.60 10.41
C GLY A 146 4.06 33.26 11.13
N ALA A 147 3.15 33.19 12.11
CA ALA A 147 2.98 32.01 12.96
C ALA A 147 2.25 30.85 12.23
N CYS A 148 1.39 31.18 11.28
CA CYS A 148 0.66 30.18 10.50
C CYS A 148 1.53 29.47 9.46
N PHE A 149 2.55 30.15 8.93
CA PHE A 149 3.49 29.52 8.00
C PHE A 149 4.42 28.54 8.73
N GLU A 150 4.88 28.89 9.94
CA GLU A 150 5.68 27.98 10.76
C GLU A 150 4.89 26.76 11.24
N GLN A 151 3.65 26.92 11.71
CA GLN A 151 2.79 25.77 12.05
C GLN A 151 2.46 24.90 10.84
N PHE A 152 2.20 25.50 9.68
CA PHE A 152 2.00 24.74 8.43
C PHE A 152 3.24 23.92 8.08
N TRP A 153 4.43 24.52 8.14
CA TRP A 153 5.68 23.82 7.82
C TRP A 153 6.01 22.74 8.84
N GLN A 154 5.87 23.01 10.14
CA GLN A 154 6.06 22.02 11.20
C GLN A 154 5.09 20.85 11.05
N MET A 155 3.81 21.12 10.82
CA MET A 155 2.81 20.07 10.56
C MET A 155 3.13 19.30 9.29
N THR A 156 3.54 19.96 8.22
CA THR A 156 3.94 19.32 6.96
C THR A 156 5.17 18.44 7.13
N VAL A 157 6.20 18.89 7.83
CA VAL A 157 7.42 18.11 8.12
C VAL A 157 7.11 16.93 9.06
N LEU A 158 6.28 17.13 10.09
CA LEU A 158 5.79 16.04 10.94
C LEU A 158 4.95 15.03 10.15
N PHE A 159 4.13 15.50 9.20
CA PHE A 159 3.36 14.65 8.30
C PHE A 159 4.25 13.92 7.30
N ALA A 160 5.31 14.57 6.79
CA ALA A 160 6.33 13.96 5.95
C ALA A 160 7.07 12.84 6.70
N GLY A 161 7.46 13.08 7.95
CA GLY A 161 8.04 12.05 8.83
C GLY A 161 7.06 10.91 9.12
N ARG A 162 5.78 11.23 9.36
CA ARG A 162 4.71 10.24 9.55
C ARG A 162 4.24 9.53 8.27
N SER A 163 4.63 10.01 7.09
CA SER A 163 4.26 9.42 5.80
C SER A 163 5.34 8.48 5.24
N LEU A 164 6.49 8.37 5.89
CA LEU A 164 7.47 7.30 5.63
C LEU A 164 6.84 5.88 5.72
N PRO A 165 6.04 5.56 6.77
CA PRO A 165 5.25 4.34 6.80
C PRO A 165 4.28 4.20 5.62
N ILE A 166 3.68 5.31 5.15
CA ILE A 166 2.76 5.31 4.00
C ILE A 166 3.53 4.95 2.72
N LEU A 167 4.74 5.45 2.55
CA LEU A 167 5.62 5.09 1.44
C LEU A 167 5.92 3.59 1.45
N ILE A 168 6.28 3.04 2.62
CA ILE A 168 6.57 1.61 2.78
C ILE A 168 5.32 0.77 2.46
N VAL A 169 4.15 1.15 2.98
CA VAL A 169 2.90 0.44 2.73
C VAL A 169 2.50 0.51 1.25
N ALA A 170 2.62 1.67 0.61
CA ALA A 170 2.34 1.84 -0.81
C ALA A 170 3.31 1.03 -1.70
N ALA A 171 4.61 1.04 -1.36
CA ALA A 171 5.62 0.24 -2.02
C ALA A 171 5.34 -1.27 -1.87
N LEU A 172 5.03 -1.73 -0.65
CA LEU A 172 4.65 -3.12 -0.38
C LEU A 172 3.38 -3.52 -1.11
N GLY A 173 2.36 -2.65 -1.14
CA GLY A 173 1.10 -2.90 -1.84
C GLY A 173 1.28 -3.04 -3.35
N TYR A 174 2.07 -2.15 -3.96
CA TYR A 174 2.41 -2.25 -5.38
C TYR A 174 3.33 -3.43 -5.69
N GLY A 175 4.27 -3.74 -4.80
CA GLY A 175 5.14 -4.92 -4.88
C GLY A 175 4.35 -6.23 -4.82
N LEU A 176 3.36 -6.33 -3.91
CA LEU A 176 2.41 -7.44 -3.83
C LEU A 176 1.59 -7.58 -5.11
N ALA A 177 1.14 -6.45 -5.67
CA ALA A 177 0.40 -6.44 -6.94
C ALA A 177 1.25 -7.01 -8.09
N LEU A 178 2.53 -6.65 -8.19
CA LEU A 178 3.46 -7.23 -9.16
C LEU A 178 3.75 -8.70 -8.88
N ALA A 179 4.03 -9.05 -7.62
CA ALA A 179 4.35 -10.41 -7.21
C ALA A 179 3.20 -11.40 -7.46
N SER A 180 1.95 -10.94 -7.40
CA SER A 180 0.76 -11.75 -7.66
C SER A 180 0.67 -12.33 -9.09
N LEU A 181 1.50 -11.85 -10.02
CA LEU A 181 1.63 -12.42 -11.36
C LEU A 181 2.65 -13.54 -11.47
N ALA A 182 3.61 -13.61 -10.55
CA ALA A 182 4.58 -14.69 -10.52
C ALA A 182 3.91 -15.97 -9.98
N PRO A 183 4.20 -17.17 -10.53
CA PRO A 183 3.59 -18.42 -10.07
C PRO A 183 3.89 -18.71 -8.59
N ARG A 184 5.10 -18.37 -8.11
CA ARG A 184 5.44 -18.44 -6.67
C ARG A 184 4.88 -17.27 -5.86
N GLY A 185 4.74 -16.08 -6.46
CA GLY A 185 4.22 -14.90 -5.80
C GLY A 185 2.69 -14.89 -5.64
N ARG A 186 1.96 -15.73 -6.38
CA ARG A 186 0.53 -16.00 -6.15
C ARG A 186 0.26 -16.51 -4.73
N TRP A 187 1.09 -17.42 -4.22
CA TRP A 187 0.95 -17.94 -2.86
C TRP A 187 1.24 -16.88 -1.81
N LEU A 188 2.24 -16.02 -2.04
CA LEU A 188 2.52 -14.87 -1.17
C LEU A 188 1.37 -13.87 -1.16
N ALA A 189 0.78 -13.57 -2.31
CA ALA A 189 -0.39 -12.70 -2.41
C ALA A 189 -1.62 -13.32 -1.70
N LEU A 190 -1.82 -14.63 -1.83
CA LEU A 190 -2.86 -15.37 -1.12
C LEU A 190 -2.65 -15.36 0.39
N ALA A 191 -1.43 -15.64 0.85
CA ALA A 191 -1.08 -15.57 2.26
C ALA A 191 -1.29 -14.16 2.82
N ALA A 192 -0.84 -13.13 2.10
CA ALA A 192 -1.07 -11.73 2.49
C ALA A 192 -2.57 -11.39 2.54
N ALA A 193 -3.37 -11.88 1.60
CA ALA A 193 -4.82 -11.67 1.58
C ALA A 193 -5.52 -12.39 2.75
N VAL A 194 -5.14 -13.63 3.06
CA VAL A 194 -5.69 -14.39 4.20
C VAL A 194 -5.33 -13.71 5.52
N VAL A 195 -4.06 -13.33 5.69
CA VAL A 195 -3.59 -12.61 6.88
C VAL A 195 -4.35 -11.28 7.02
N ALA A 196 -4.49 -10.52 5.94
CA ALA A 196 -5.28 -9.29 5.95
C ALA A 196 -6.75 -9.55 6.30
N ALA A 197 -7.38 -10.60 5.76
CA ALA A 197 -8.77 -10.94 6.08
C ALA A 197 -8.95 -11.29 7.56
N LEU A 198 -8.05 -12.10 8.13
CA LEU A 198 -8.08 -12.47 9.55
C LEU A 198 -7.88 -11.26 10.46
N LEU A 199 -6.91 -10.40 10.14
CA LEU A 199 -6.63 -9.18 10.89
C LEU A 199 -7.76 -8.15 10.77
N GLY A 200 -8.36 -8.04 9.59
CA GLY A 200 -9.54 -7.20 9.36
C GLY A 200 -10.75 -7.67 10.14
N ALA A 201 -11.03 -8.98 10.14
CA ALA A 201 -12.10 -9.58 10.93
C ALA A 201 -11.89 -9.34 12.44
N TRP A 202 -10.66 -9.53 12.93
CA TRP A 202 -10.31 -9.24 14.32
C TRP A 202 -10.55 -7.77 14.69
N ALA A 203 -10.13 -6.83 13.84
CA ALA A 203 -10.36 -5.40 14.06
C ALA A 203 -11.85 -5.06 14.09
N VAL A 204 -12.65 -5.62 13.17
CA VAL A 204 -14.11 -5.40 13.14
C VAL A 204 -14.77 -5.95 14.40
N VAL A 205 -14.47 -7.20 14.79
CA VAL A 205 -15.01 -7.80 16.02
C VAL A 205 -14.63 -6.96 17.25
N GLY A 206 -13.38 -6.52 17.35
CA GLY A 206 -12.93 -5.65 18.44
C GLY A 206 -13.71 -4.33 18.51
N THR A 207 -14.00 -3.71 17.36
CA THR A 207 -14.83 -2.48 17.34
C THR A 207 -16.29 -2.73 17.71
N LEU A 208 -16.89 -3.84 17.26
CA LEU A 208 -18.28 -4.18 17.54
C LEU A 208 -18.51 -4.54 19.02
N VAL A 209 -17.60 -5.32 19.63
CA VAL A 209 -17.67 -5.67 21.06
C VAL A 209 -17.65 -4.42 21.94
N ARG A 210 -16.82 -3.43 21.60
CA ARG A 210 -16.77 -2.15 22.33
C ARG A 210 -18.03 -1.31 22.15
N ALA A 211 -18.62 -1.30 20.95
CA ALA A 211 -19.86 -0.60 20.69
C ALA A 211 -21.05 -1.21 21.45
N GLY A 212 -21.08 -2.54 21.60
CA GLY A 212 -22.13 -3.25 22.35
C GLY A 212 -21.99 -3.20 23.87
N GLY A 213 -20.77 -3.03 24.40
CA GLY A 213 -20.52 -2.91 25.85
C GLY A 213 -20.70 -1.50 26.43
N ALA A 214 -21.04 -0.50 25.61
CA ALA A 214 -21.29 0.88 26.02
C ALA A 214 -22.79 1.21 26.13
N GLY A 215 -23.67 0.20 26.08
CA GLY A 215 -25.12 0.30 26.23
C GLY A 215 -25.62 -0.24 27.56
#